data_AF-A0A2E0GTL4-F1
#
_entry.id   AF-A0A2E0GTL4-F1
#
_cell.length_a   1.000
_cell.length_b   1.000
_cell.length_c   1.000
_cell.angle_alpha   90.00
_cell.angle_beta   90.00
_cell.angle_gamma   90.00
#
_symmetry.space_group_name_H-M   'P 1'
#
loop_
_entity.id
_entity.type
_entity.pdbx_description
1 polymer ?
#
loop_
_entity_poly.entity_id
_entity_poly.type
_entity_poly.pdbx_seq_one_letter_code
_entity_poly.pdbx_strand_id
1 'polypeptide(L)' 'MLGLVKTPFFALIIAGVGCLQGLLVGDSADSVGVQTTKAAVQAIFMVIVADAVFSIIFSWMGI' A
#
# COMPACT_ATOMS: atom_id res chain seq x y z
N MET A 1 -18.21 10.68 3.54
CA MET A 1 -17.09 11.36 2.85
C MET A 1 -15.70 10.92 3.34
N LEU A 2 -15.57 10.29 4.52
CA LEU A 2 -14.30 9.78 5.04
C LEU A 2 -13.52 8.88 4.07
N GLY A 3 -14.23 8.03 3.32
CA GLY A 3 -13.61 7.18 2.28
C GLY A 3 -12.90 7.97 1.18
N LEU A 4 -13.46 9.11 0.73
CA LEU A 4 -12.84 9.97 -0.29
C LEU A 4 -11.50 10.56 0.17
N VAL A 5 -11.32 10.78 1.47
CA VAL A 5 -10.05 11.23 2.05
C VAL A 5 -9.06 10.06 2.18
N LYS A 6 -9.50 8.87 2.55
CA LYS A 6 -8.63 7.68 2.67
C LYS A 6 -8.13 7.16 1.31
N THR A 7 -8.98 7.23 0.27
CA THR A 7 -8.69 6.69 -1.06
C THR A 7 -7.38 7.21 -1.68
N PRO A 8 -7.08 8.52 -1.72
CA PRO A 8 -5.82 9.01 -2.27
C PRO A 8 -4.60 8.53 -1.47
N PHE A 9 -4.71 8.36 -0.15
CA PHE A 9 -3.62 7.80 0.66
C PHE A 9 -3.33 6.35 0.30
N PHE A 10 -4.37 5.53 0.14
CA PHE A 10 -4.20 4.15 -0.28
C PHE A 10 -3.65 4.04 -1.70
N ALA A 11 -4.10 4.91 -2.62
CA ALA A 11 -3.57 4.97 -3.97
C ALA A 11 -2.07 5.32 -3.99
N LEU A 12 -1.63 6.28 -3.18
CA LEU A 12 -0.21 6.64 -3.05
C LEU A 12 0.63 5.49 -2.49
N ILE A 13 0.12 4.77 -1.48
CA ILE A 13 0.80 3.61 -0.89
C ILE A 13 0.96 2.50 -1.94
N ILE A 14 -0.12 2.13 -2.63
CA ILE A 14 -0.11 1.04 -3.60
C ILE A 14 0.80 1.39 -4.80
N ALA A 15 0.65 2.60 -5.35
CA ALA A 15 1.49 3.06 -6.46
C ALA A 15 2.96 3.16 -6.04
N GLY A 16 3.24 3.71 -4.85
CA GLY A 16 4.61 3.83 -4.34
C GLY A 16 5.29 2.49 -4.13
N VAL A 17 4.62 1.55 -3.45
CA VAL A 17 5.17 0.20 -3.21
C VAL A 17 5.33 -0.58 -4.51
N GLY A 18 4.36 -0.47 -5.43
CA GLY A 18 4.43 -1.10 -6.75
C GLY A 18 5.60 -0.58 -7.60
N CYS A 19 5.75 0.74 -7.69
CA CYS A 19 6.86 1.36 -8.42
C CYS A 19 8.22 1.02 -7.80
N LEU A 20 8.33 1.05 -6.46
CA LEU A 20 9.58 0.73 -5.77
C LEU A 20 10.04 -0.70 -6.06
N GLN A 21 9.15 -1.68 -5.92
CA GLN A 21 9.51 -3.08 -6.16
C GLN A 21 9.73 -3.37 -7.64
N GLY A 22 9.03 -2.65 -8.53
CA GLY A 22 9.30 -2.69 -9.98
C GLY A 22 10.69 -2.16 -10.36
N LEU A 23 11.17 -1.09 -9.70
CA LEU A 23 12.54 -0.59 -9.88
C LEU A 23 13.60 -1.51 -9.29
N LEU A 24 13.25 -2.32 -8.28
CA LEU A 24 14.15 -3.29 -7.62
C LEU A 24 14.16 -4.67 -8.30
N VAL A 25 13.52 -4.81 -9.47
CA VAL A 25 13.58 -6.04 -10.27
C VAL A 25 15.01 -6.24 -10.79
N GLY A 26 15.51 -7.47 -10.66
CA GLY A 26 16.82 -7.87 -11.17
C GLY A 26 16.76 -8.26 -12.65
N ASP A 27 17.90 -8.67 -13.19
CA ASP A 27 18.09 -8.96 -14.62
C ASP A 27 17.44 -10.28 -15.10
N SER A 28 16.52 -10.86 -14.33
CA SER A 28 15.90 -12.16 -14.62
C SER A 28 14.39 -12.16 -14.44
N ALA A 29 13.70 -12.94 -15.28
CA ALA A 29 12.25 -13.11 -15.22
C ALA A 29 11.76 -13.69 -13.89
N ASP A 30 12.54 -14.58 -13.27
CA ASP A 30 12.24 -15.10 -11.92
C ASP A 30 12.25 -13.99 -10.86
N SER A 31 13.16 -13.02 -10.98
CA SER A 31 13.20 -11.89 -10.05
C SER A 31 11.98 -10.98 -10.18
N VAL A 32 11.42 -10.84 -11.41
CA VAL A 32 10.18 -10.10 -11.65
C VAL A 32 9.03 -10.71 -10.86
N GLY A 33 8.88 -12.04 -10.92
CA GLY A 33 7.83 -12.76 -10.18
C GLY A 33 7.97 -12.56 -8.67
N VAL A 34 9.16 -12.78 -8.13
CA VAL A 34 9.44 -12.63 -6.68
C VAL A 34 9.16 -11.21 -6.20
N GLN A 35 9.63 -10.19 -6.93
CA GLN A 35 9.44 -8.79 -6.54
C GLN A 35 7.98 -8.35 -6.70
N THR A 36 7.26 -8.83 -7.72
CA THR A 36 5.83 -8.53 -7.91
C THR A 36 4.98 -9.11 -6.80
N THR A 37 5.21 -10.37 -6.40
CA THR A 37 4.48 -10.97 -5.27
C THR A 37 4.80 -10.26 -3.95
N LYS A 38 6.07 -9.90 -3.71
CA LYS A 38 6.46 -9.07 -2.56
C LYS A 38 5.76 -7.72 -2.57
N ALA A 39 5.69 -7.05 -3.73
CA ALA A 39 5.00 -5.78 -3.89
C ALA A 39 3.53 -5.87 -3.49
N ALA A 40 2.81 -6.90 -3.97
CA ALA A 40 1.41 -7.08 -3.66
C ALA A 40 1.17 -7.30 -2.16
N VAL A 41 1.93 -8.21 -1.53
CA VAL A 41 1.82 -8.50 -0.09
C VAL A 41 2.16 -7.27 0.75
N GLN A 42 3.25 -6.57 0.40
CA GLN A 42 3.70 -5.38 1.11
C GLN A 42 2.69 -4.23 0.98
N ALA A 43 2.11 -4.02 -0.20
CA ALA A 43 1.12 -2.98 -0.44
C ALA A 43 -0.16 -3.24 0.37
N ILE A 44 -0.68 -4.47 0.34
CA ILE A 44 -1.88 -4.84 1.12
C ILE A 44 -1.62 -4.66 2.62
N PHE A 45 -0.46 -5.10 3.11
CA PHE A 45 -0.08 -4.93 4.52
C PHE A 45 -0.05 -3.45 4.92
N MET A 46 0.60 -2.58 4.13
CA MET A 46 0.62 -1.14 4.40
C MET A 46 -0.78 -0.51 4.38
N VAL A 47 -1.64 -0.93 3.46
CA VAL A 47 -3.02 -0.43 3.39
C VAL A 47 -3.81 -0.81 4.63
N ILE A 48 -3.70 -2.06 5.10
CA ILE A 48 -4.37 -2.52 6.34
C ILE A 48 -3.90 -1.70 7.56
N VAL A 49 -2.57 -1.52 7.69
CA VAL A 49 -2.00 -0.72 8.79
C VAL A 49 -2.46 0.73 8.71
N ALA A 50 -2.40 1.34 7.53
CA ALA A 50 -2.85 2.71 7.32
C ALA A 50 -4.34 2.86 7.64
N ASP A 51 -5.19 1.92 7.20
CA ASP A 51 -6.62 1.96 7.50
C ASP A 51 -6.90 1.84 9.00
N ALA A 52 -6.21 0.94 9.71
CA ALA A 52 -6.32 0.81 11.16
C ALA A 52 -5.94 2.10 11.88
N VAL A 53 -4.85 2.74 11.48
CA VAL A 53 -4.42 4.04 12.02
C VAL A 53 -5.49 5.11 11.78
N PHE A 54 -5.99 5.23 10.55
CA PHE A 54 -7.06 6.17 10.25
C PHE A 54 -8.33 5.86 11.05
N SER A 55 -8.68 4.58 11.24
CA SER A 55 -9.85 4.15 11.99
C SER A 55 -9.77 4.60 13.46
N ILE A 56 -8.60 4.47 14.09
CA ILE A 56 -8.37 4.93 15.45
C ILE A 56 -8.48 6.46 15.54
N ILE A 57 -7.87 7.18 14.60
CA ILE A 57 -7.91 8.65 14.56
C ILE A 57 -9.34 9.17 14.38
N PHE A 58 -10.10 8.60 13.43
CA PHE A 58 -11.50 8.99 13.22
C PHE A 58 -12.37 8.65 14.43
N SER A 59 -12.16 7.48 15.03
CA SER A 59 -12.83 7.09 16.27
C SER A 59 -12.55 8.07 17.42
N TRP A 60 -11.32 8.57 17.56
CA TRP A 60 -10.97 9.62 18.53
C TRP A 60 -11.60 10.98 18.23
N MET A 61 -11.77 11.32 16.95
CA MET A 61 -12.48 12.53 16.51
C MET A 61 -14.01 12.42 16.64
N GLY A 62 -14.53 11.26 17.05
CA GLY A 62 -15.97 11.02 17.22
C GLY A 62 -16.73 10.80 15.91
N ILE A 63 -16.03 10.37 14.85
CA ILE A 63 -16.58 10.07 13.51
C ILE A 63 -16.43 8.58 13.18
#